data_AF-A0A9P6JS77-F1
#
_entry.id   AF-A0A9P6JS77-F1
#
_cell.length_a   1.000
_cell.length_b   1.000
_cell.length_c   1.000
_cell.angle_alpha   90.00
_cell.angle_beta   90.00
_cell.angle_gamma   90.00
#
_symmetry.space_group_name_H-M   'P 1'
#
loop_
_entity.id
_entity.type
_entity.pdbx_description
1 polymer ?
#
loop_
_entity_poly.entity_id
_entity_poly.type
_entity_poly.pdbx_seq_one_letter_code
_entity_poly.pdbx_strand_id
1 'polypeptide(L)'
;MTQKKEKPKTIKKPKIDTKPSASVRKSTDSGKVKTNAEGDQYIDLGKKKRAVLRSFKGIPLLDIREYYGAEGEEKPGKKGISLQLEQWHELRDSASTIDQLFTQLKK
;
A
#
# COMPACT_ATOMS: atom_id res chain seq x y z
N MET A 1 -17.59 53.34 -14.80
CA MET A 1 -16.17 52.95 -14.81
C MET A 1 -15.73 52.71 -13.37
N THR A 2 -15.81 51.45 -12.91
CA THR A 2 -15.52 51.07 -11.52
C THR A 2 -14.40 50.03 -11.52
N GLN A 3 -13.26 50.41 -10.94
CA GLN A 3 -12.07 49.57 -10.82
C GLN A 3 -12.23 48.63 -9.61
N LYS A 4 -12.23 47.31 -9.85
CA LYS A 4 -12.03 46.29 -8.82
C LYS A 4 -10.57 45.81 -8.86
N LYS A 5 -9.90 45.91 -7.70
CA LYS A 5 -8.59 45.32 -7.39
C LYS A 5 -8.67 43.79 -7.41
N GLU A 6 -7.84 43.14 -8.22
CA GLU A 6 -7.46 41.74 -8.07
C GLU A 6 -5.94 41.59 -7.93
N LYS A 7 -5.56 40.56 -7.18
CA LYS A 7 -4.27 40.33 -6.54
C LYS A 7 -3.20 39.82 -7.53
N PRO A 8 -1.90 40.06 -7.28
CA PRO A 8 -0.84 39.74 -8.23
C PRO A 8 -0.54 38.24 -8.34
N LYS A 9 -0.20 37.84 -9.56
CA LYS A 9 0.14 36.49 -10.01
C LYS A 9 1.49 36.00 -9.44
N THR A 10 1.43 34.78 -8.89
CA THR A 10 2.42 33.69 -8.83
C THR A 10 3.90 33.98 -9.11
N ILE A 11 4.70 33.72 -8.07
CA ILE A 11 6.16 33.65 -8.02
C ILE A 11 6.70 32.44 -8.81
N LYS A 12 7.86 32.63 -9.45
CA LYS A 12 8.58 31.67 -10.29
C LYS A 12 9.53 30.76 -9.47
N LYS A 13 9.45 29.42 -9.71
CA LYS A 13 10.50 28.36 -9.67
C LYS A 13 11.15 28.01 -8.30
N PRO A 14 11.64 26.74 -8.09
CA PRO A 14 12.30 25.88 -9.07
C PRO A 14 11.74 24.47 -9.25
N LYS A 15 12.13 23.91 -10.41
CA LYS A 15 12.02 22.50 -10.79
C LYS A 15 12.89 21.67 -9.84
N ILE A 16 12.33 20.62 -9.25
CA ILE A 16 13.10 19.56 -8.61
C ILE A 16 13.03 18.35 -9.53
N ASP A 17 14.07 18.23 -10.35
CA ASP A 17 14.45 17.02 -11.05
C ASP A 17 14.88 15.96 -10.02
N THR A 18 13.97 15.09 -9.56
CA THR A 18 14.38 13.88 -8.83
C THR A 18 14.31 12.68 -9.75
N LYS A 19 15.45 12.49 -10.43
CA LYS A 19 15.95 11.25 -11.01
C LYS A 19 15.52 10.01 -10.17
N PRO A 20 15.00 8.93 -10.79
CA PRO A 20 14.61 7.75 -10.04
C PRO A 20 15.85 7.10 -9.43
N SER A 21 15.89 7.05 -8.10
CA SER A 21 16.92 6.38 -7.31
C SER A 21 16.87 4.88 -7.58
N ALA A 22 17.72 4.42 -8.50
CA ALA A 22 18.16 3.05 -8.58
C ALA A 22 18.94 2.71 -7.31
N SER A 23 18.27 2.18 -6.29
CA SER A 23 18.78 1.49 -5.10
C SER A 23 17.54 1.16 -4.27
N VAL A 24 16.99 -0.05 -4.30
CA VAL A 24 17.45 -1.19 -3.49
C VAL A 24 16.94 -2.47 -4.17
N ARG A 25 17.82 -3.20 -4.86
CA ARG A 25 17.61 -4.61 -5.18
C ARG A 25 18.03 -5.41 -3.95
N LYS A 26 17.16 -5.52 -2.95
CA LYS A 26 17.35 -6.48 -1.85
C LYS A 26 16.56 -7.73 -2.19
N SER A 27 17.29 -8.71 -2.69
CA SER A 27 16.99 -10.13 -2.67
C SER A 27 16.14 -10.51 -1.46
N THR A 28 14.85 -10.69 -1.67
CA THR A 28 13.91 -11.23 -0.69
C THR A 28 13.04 -12.21 -1.46
N ASP A 29 13.26 -13.50 -1.22
CA ASP A 29 12.45 -14.66 -1.63
C ASP A 29 11.30 -14.35 -2.60
N SER A 30 11.66 -14.22 -3.88
CA SER A 30 10.86 -13.61 -4.93
C SER A 30 9.92 -14.60 -5.61
N GLY A 31 9.12 -15.33 -4.81
CA GLY A 31 8.12 -16.28 -5.32
C GLY A 31 6.68 -15.77 -5.28
N LYS A 32 6.36 -14.82 -4.40
CA LYS A 32 4.95 -14.45 -4.08
C LYS A 32 4.57 -12.98 -4.30
N VAL A 33 5.53 -12.12 -4.64
CA VAL A 33 5.27 -10.70 -4.90
C VAL A 33 4.87 -10.52 -6.36
N LYS A 34 3.65 -10.02 -6.58
CA LYS A 34 3.08 -9.64 -7.88
C LYS A 34 2.99 -8.12 -7.98
N THR A 35 2.82 -7.58 -9.17
CA THR A 35 2.65 -6.14 -9.41
C THR A 35 1.29 -5.90 -10.07
N ASN A 36 0.52 -4.94 -9.57
CA ASN A 36 -0.80 -4.60 -10.15
C ASN A 36 -0.65 -3.66 -11.35
N ALA A 37 -1.76 -3.35 -12.02
CA ALA A 37 -1.79 -2.40 -13.14
C ALA A 37 -1.41 -0.97 -12.73
N GLU A 38 -1.53 -0.62 -11.45
CA GLU A 38 -1.17 0.69 -10.89
C GLU A 38 0.32 0.81 -10.55
N GLY A 39 1.09 -0.28 -10.65
CA GLY A 39 2.52 -0.34 -10.34
C GLY A 39 2.84 -0.64 -8.87
N ASP A 40 1.83 -0.89 -8.03
CA ASP A 40 2.02 -1.31 -6.64
C ASP A 40 2.38 -2.80 -6.55
N GLN A 41 3.26 -3.10 -5.60
CA GLN A 41 3.62 -4.48 -5.26
C GLN A 41 2.58 -5.06 -4.31
N TYR A 42 2.13 -6.28 -4.60
CA TYR A 42 1.18 -6.98 -3.76
C TYR A 42 1.52 -8.45 -3.59
N ILE A 43 1.06 -9.02 -2.48
CA ILE A 43 1.14 -10.45 -2.18
C ILE A 43 -0.27 -11.00 -2.22
N ASP A 44 -0.44 -12.11 -2.93
CA ASP A 44 -1.71 -12.83 -2.98
C ASP A 44 -1.85 -13.73 -1.74
N LEU A 45 -2.85 -13.44 -0.90
CA LEU A 45 -3.16 -14.22 0.31
C LEU A 45 -4.17 -15.35 0.02
N GLY A 46 -4.63 -15.46 -1.23
CA GLY A 46 -5.67 -16.41 -1.63
C GLY A 46 -7.09 -15.95 -1.29
N LYS A 47 -8.10 -16.68 -1.80
CA LYS A 47 -9.53 -16.36 -1.62
C LYS A 47 -9.89 -14.93 -2.03
N LYS A 48 -9.28 -14.42 -3.11
CA LYS A 48 -9.38 -13.04 -3.59
C LYS A 48 -8.93 -11.98 -2.57
N LYS A 49 -8.06 -12.33 -1.62
CA LYS A 49 -7.46 -11.36 -0.68
C LYS A 49 -6.04 -11.04 -1.09
N ARG A 50 -5.69 -9.76 -1.04
CA ARG A 50 -4.36 -9.26 -1.40
C ARG A 50 -3.81 -8.38 -0.27
N ALA A 51 -2.51 -8.43 -0.09
CA ALA A 51 -1.75 -7.52 0.73
C ALA A 51 -0.93 -6.61 -0.20
N VAL A 52 -1.35 -5.35 -0.35
CA VAL A 52 -0.73 -4.37 -1.24
C VAL A 52 0.14 -3.43 -0.43
N LEU A 53 1.40 -3.24 -0.83
CA LEU A 53 2.28 -2.24 -0.25
C LEU A 53 2.15 -0.96 -1.07
N ARG A 54 1.56 0.09 -0.49
CA ARG A 54 1.35 1.38 -1.17
C ARG A 54 1.85 2.54 -0.32
N SER A 55 2.22 3.64 -0.96
CA SER A 55 2.59 4.88 -0.26
C SER A 55 1.48 5.91 -0.45
N PHE A 56 0.85 6.36 0.65
CA PHE A 56 -0.16 7.40 0.59
C PHE A 56 0.30 8.63 1.37
N LYS A 57 0.38 9.78 0.69
CA LYS A 57 0.89 11.04 1.26
C LYS A 57 2.27 10.90 1.92
N GLY A 58 3.15 10.07 1.33
CA GLY A 58 4.49 9.82 1.84
C GLY A 58 4.57 8.82 3.00
N ILE A 59 3.43 8.27 3.44
CA ILE A 59 3.38 7.25 4.50
C ILE A 59 3.25 5.87 3.86
N PRO A 60 4.17 4.92 4.13
CA PRO A 60 4.03 3.55 3.67
C PRO A 60 2.91 2.85 4.45
N LEU A 61 2.02 2.19 3.71
CA LEU A 61 0.87 1.47 4.24
C LEU A 61 0.79 0.08 3.60
N LEU A 62 0.45 -0.91 4.41
CA LEU A 62 0.13 -2.26 3.97
C LEU A 62 -1.39 -2.41 3.95
N ASP A 63 -2.01 -2.42 2.77
CA ASP A 63 -3.45 -2.63 2.61
C ASP A 63 -3.76 -4.12 2.45
N ILE A 64 -4.40 -4.73 3.44
CA ILE A 64 -4.87 -6.11 3.40
C ILE A 64 -6.36 -6.09 3.10
N ARG A 65 -6.76 -6.44 1.87
CA ARG A 65 -8.12 -6.24 1.38
C ARG A 65 -8.64 -7.40 0.54
N GLU A 66 -9.94 -7.66 0.65
CA GLU A 66 -10.68 -8.56 -0.23
C GLU A 66 -11.05 -7.84 -1.52
N TYR A 67 -10.72 -8.45 -2.65
CA TYR A 67 -11.06 -7.99 -3.98
C TYR A 67 -12.26 -8.79 -4.51
N TYR A 68 -13.11 -8.14 -5.28
CA TYR A 68 -14.26 -8.76 -5.94
C TYR A 68 -14.22 -8.46 -7.43
N GLY A 69 -14.87 -9.32 -8.23
CA GLY A 69 -14.87 -9.20 -9.69
C GLY A 69 -14.40 -10.46 -10.41
N ALA A 70 -14.36 -10.35 -11.73
CA ALA A 70 -13.80 -11.32 -12.66
C ALA A 70 -12.27 -11.15 -12.76
N GLU A 71 -11.59 -12.20 -13.22
CA GLU A 71 -10.14 -12.18 -13.42
C GLU A 71 -9.76 -11.07 -14.43
N GLY A 72 -9.01 -10.06 -13.97
CA GLY A 72 -8.65 -8.88 -14.77
C GLY A 72 -9.44 -7.60 -14.46
N GLU A 73 -10.60 -7.68 -13.80
CA GLU A 73 -11.41 -6.52 -13.38
C GLU A 73 -11.68 -6.53 -11.87
N GLU A 74 -10.67 -6.97 -11.10
CA GLU A 74 -10.78 -7.06 -9.65
C GLU A 74 -10.76 -5.68 -9.00
N LYS A 75 -11.83 -5.36 -8.28
CA LYS A 75 -11.99 -4.11 -7.55
C LYS A 75 -11.76 -4.31 -6.06
N PRO A 76 -11.14 -3.35 -5.37
CA PRO A 76 -10.98 -3.39 -3.92
C PRO A 76 -12.36 -3.36 -3.25
N GLY A 77 -12.63 -4.35 -2.41
CA GLY A 77 -13.87 -4.45 -1.63
C GLY A 77 -13.86 -3.60 -0.35
N LYS A 78 -15.02 -3.51 0.30
CA LYS A 78 -15.16 -2.82 1.59
C LYS A 78 -14.43 -3.54 2.73
N LYS A 79 -14.27 -4.86 2.62
CA LYS A 79 -13.60 -5.69 3.63
C LYS A 79 -12.08 -5.58 3.50
N GLY A 80 -11.45 -4.96 4.48
CA GLY A 80 -10.00 -4.86 4.54
C GLY A 80 -9.56 -3.88 5.62
N ILE A 81 -8.26 -3.83 5.85
CA ILE A 81 -7.60 -2.91 6.78
C ILE A 81 -6.31 -2.39 6.13
N SER A 82 -6.03 -1.12 6.33
CA SER A 82 -4.74 -0.52 5.97
C SER A 82 -3.90 -0.40 7.24
N LEU A 83 -2.79 -1.12 7.30
CA LEU A 83 -1.88 -1.12 8.43
C LEU A 83 -0.74 -0.12 8.19
N GLN A 84 -0.40 0.62 9.23
CA GLN A 84 0.85 1.37 9.27
C GLN A 84 2.03 0.45 9.57
N LEU A 85 3.26 0.96 9.38
CA LEU A 85 4.47 0.19 9.62
C LEU A 85 4.56 -0.34 11.06
N GLU A 86 4.19 0.49 12.05
CA GLU A 86 4.22 0.10 13.46
C GLU A 86 3.24 -1.04 13.77
N GLN A 87 2.01 -0.96 13.24
CA GLN A 87 1.00 -2.01 13.40
C GLN A 87 1.43 -3.33 12.72
N TRP A 88 2.11 -3.23 11.58
CA TRP A 88 2.68 -4.40 10.90
C TRP A 88 3.78 -5.05 11.74
N HIS A 89 4.65 -4.25 12.38
CA HIS A 89 5.70 -4.79 13.25
C HIS A 89 5.11 -5.54 14.43
N GLU A 90 4.12 -4.95 15.10
CA GLU A 90 3.47 -5.59 16.25
C GLU A 90 2.75 -6.89 15.85
N LEU A 91 2.10 -6.91 14.67
CA LEU A 91 1.48 -8.12 14.13
C LEU A 91 2.52 -9.21 13.81
N ARG A 92 3.66 -8.82 13.24
CA ARG A 92 4.76 -9.74 12.93
C ARG A 92 5.37 -10.33 14.19
N ASP A 93 5.63 -9.50 15.20
CA ASP A 93 6.24 -9.94 16.45
C ASP A 93 5.28 -10.84 17.25
N SER A 94 3.97 -10.57 17.15
CA SER A 94 2.91 -11.38 17.75
C SER A 94 2.53 -12.63 16.93
N ALA A 95 3.14 -12.87 15.76
CA ALA A 95 2.74 -13.96 14.86
C ALA A 95 2.83 -15.33 15.54
N SER A 96 3.86 -15.57 16.35
CA SER A 96 4.04 -16.82 17.11
C SER A 96 2.91 -17.03 18.13
N THR A 97 2.51 -15.99 18.85
CA THR A 97 1.38 -16.02 19.78
C THR A 97 0.07 -16.29 19.03
N ILE A 98 -0.13 -15.66 17.88
CA ILE A 98 -1.30 -15.87 17.02
C ILE A 98 -1.38 -17.33 16.54
N ASP A 99 -0.25 -17.93 16.14
CA ASP A 99 -0.19 -19.33 15.71
C ASP A 99 -0.54 -20.29 16.85
N GLN A 100 -0.10 -20.01 18.09
CA GLN A 100 -0.50 -20.78 19.27
C GLN A 100 -2.01 -20.67 19.54
N LEU A 101 -2.59 -19.47 19.44
CA LEU A 101 -4.03 -19.26 19.60
C LEU A 101 -4.85 -20.02 18.55
N PHE A 102 -4.43 -19.99 17.28
CA PHE A 102 -5.07 -20.77 16.21
C PHE A 102 -5.04 -22.28 16.49
N THR A 103 -3.97 -22.78 17.10
CA THR A 103 -3.86 -24.20 17.49
C THR A 103 -4.83 -24.54 18.61
N GLN A 104 -5.01 -23.65 19.59
CA GLN A 104 -5.94 -23.85 20.70
C GLN A 104 -7.41 -23.82 20.28
N LEU A 105 -7.77 -22.96 19.32
CA LEU A 105 -9.13 -22.82 18.77
C LEU A 105 -9.57 -23.99 17.86
N LYS A 106 -8.64 -24.83 17.42
CA LYS A 106 -8.93 -26.01 16.57
C LYS A 106 -9.27 -27.27 17.37
N LYS A 107 -9.51 -27.16 18.68
CA LYS A 107 -10.14 -28.19 19.50
C LYS A 107 -11.65 -28.19 19.30
#